data_AF-A0A369IA42-F1
#
_entry.id   AF-A0A369IA42-F1
#
_cell.length_a   1.000
_cell.length_b   1.000
_cell.length_c   1.000
_cell.angle_alpha   90.00
_cell.angle_beta   90.00
_cell.angle_gamma   90.00
#
_symmetry.space_group_name_H-M   'P 1'
#
loop_
_entity.id
_entity.type
_entity.pdbx_description
1 polymer ?
#
loop_
_entity_poly.entity_id
_entity_poly.type
_entity_poly.pdbx_seq_one_letter_code
_entity_poly.pdbx_strand_id
1 'polypeptide(L)'
;MKSFKIQSVILLFIAQADATNDLKISTLKKTILTFFLCGYVFLGMAQLPTNGLIASYSFNGNANDESGNGNNGTVYGATLVANRFGQADKAYYFDGVSNYINCGNNSALAPTSGQPMSVSVWVKPSFITVDPYTRVICSKGVAYQPSNANFYGGINYTQPTKFVFKQNNAINHTITSGEYNLDQWYHLVMVFQEGANNSKLYINGQLVQEATVSYNANVSAAPFIIGNIPQLDASDPFFFKGVIDDLAVYNRPLLPAEVSTIYNNSVSGSSIIANFPFNGDTNDASGNGVNPTNAVNVAYGTDRFGVAGKSLYLNNPTNAAATSYVEFSPVNFSFASAFSFSVWFYNEWGFYNPRILEIGVDGCGLNFGLNSNQRMYFYHKCQGGPDTTNMLTNQWYHAVGTYDGTGTLKLYLNGKLVQTFSNVTGNAVYNTNFNVGRKPTPVYDGFKGKIDDLTFYSKELTASEVAGIYGYVPSTANYVEFGINNTHDPNAIFEATSPNKGVLLPRLDFNDRPTTNLISGLLIYVIANGPQGNNCFYYWNGTSWVKL
;
A
#
# COMPACT_ATOMS: atom_id res chain seq x y z
N MET A 1 3.92 37.62 2.17
CA MET A 1 4.84 36.56 2.62
C MET A 1 4.03 35.44 3.23
N LYS A 2 3.76 34.37 2.47
CA LYS A 2 3.05 33.17 2.96
C LYS A 2 4.13 32.18 3.44
N SER A 3 4.10 31.80 4.72
CA SER A 3 4.93 30.73 5.27
C SER A 3 4.11 29.43 5.36
N PHE A 4 4.73 28.34 4.95
CA PHE A 4 4.22 26.97 5.05
C PHE A 4 4.16 26.51 6.52
N LYS A 5 3.11 25.79 6.91
CA LYS A 5 3.00 25.08 8.18
C LYS A 5 2.99 23.57 7.92
N ILE A 6 3.94 22.86 8.52
CA ILE A 6 3.96 21.40 8.65
C ILE A 6 3.52 21.09 10.09
N GLN A 7 2.51 20.24 10.26
CA GLN A 7 2.07 19.75 11.58
C GLN A 7 2.67 18.36 11.83
N SER A 8 3.35 18.20 12.96
CA SER A 8 3.85 16.92 13.46
C SER A 8 2.97 16.44 14.61
N VAL A 9 2.60 15.16 14.59
CA VAL A 9 1.82 14.46 15.63
C VAL A 9 2.79 13.76 16.60
N ILE A 10 2.58 13.91 17.91
CA ILE A 10 3.32 13.21 18.98
C ILE A 10 2.38 12.14 19.58
N LEU A 11 2.80 10.87 19.57
CA LEU A 11 2.13 9.77 20.28
C LEU A 11 2.81 9.52 21.64
N LEU A 12 2.03 9.42 22.72
CA LEU A 12 2.51 9.04 24.06
C LEU A 12 1.88 7.69 24.46
N PHE A 13 2.69 6.71 24.88
CA PHE A 13 2.21 5.45 25.47
C PHE A 13 2.43 5.46 26.98
N ILE A 14 1.40 5.05 27.73
CA ILE A 14 1.49 4.72 29.16
C ILE A 14 1.85 3.24 29.26
N ALA A 15 2.98 2.92 29.89
CA ALA A 15 3.26 1.57 30.38
C ALA A 15 3.16 1.58 31.90
N GLN A 16 2.26 0.76 32.44
CA GLN A 16 2.17 0.47 33.87
C GLN A 16 2.83 -0.89 34.10
N ALA A 17 3.83 -0.96 34.98
CA ALA A 17 4.26 -2.23 35.57
C ALA A 17 4.87 -2.02 36.96
N ASP A 18 4.47 -2.96 37.82
CA ASP A 18 4.52 -3.01 39.27
C ASP A 18 5.92 -3.31 39.83
N ALA A 19 6.06 -3.07 41.14
CA ALA A 19 7.25 -3.28 41.92
C ALA A 19 7.66 -4.76 41.96
N THR A 20 8.82 -5.10 41.40
CA THR A 20 9.91 -5.86 42.06
C THR A 20 11.02 -6.26 41.06
N ASN A 21 12.25 -5.89 41.43
CA ASN A 21 13.55 -6.49 41.10
C ASN A 21 14.10 -6.49 39.65
N ASP A 22 15.15 -5.68 39.49
CA ASP A 22 16.38 -5.85 38.70
C ASP A 22 16.33 -6.38 37.26
N LEU A 23 16.54 -5.49 36.29
CA LEU A 23 16.94 -5.82 34.93
C LEU A 23 18.30 -5.21 34.58
N LYS A 24 19.27 -6.11 34.36
CA LYS A 24 20.68 -5.84 34.04
C LYS A 24 20.84 -4.93 32.80
N ILE A 25 21.76 -3.96 32.93
CA ILE A 25 22.13 -2.88 31.98
C ILE A 25 22.75 -3.37 30.64
N SER A 26 22.64 -4.65 30.27
CA SER A 26 23.07 -5.13 28.94
C SER A 26 21.97 -5.06 27.87
N THR A 27 20.70 -4.92 28.25
CA THR A 27 19.55 -4.87 27.32
C THR A 27 19.32 -3.48 26.73
N LEU A 28 19.78 -2.41 27.41
CA LEU A 28 19.48 -1.02 27.03
C LEU A 28 20.30 -0.51 25.82
N LYS A 29 21.47 -1.09 25.53
CA LYS A 29 22.32 -0.66 24.40
C LYS A 29 21.90 -1.22 23.03
N LYS A 30 21.13 -2.32 22.97
CA LYS A 30 20.62 -2.86 21.69
C LYS A 30 19.31 -2.21 21.23
N THR A 31 18.55 -1.62 22.15
CA THR A 31 17.30 -0.91 21.82
C THR A 31 17.55 0.47 21.21
N ILE A 32 18.64 1.14 21.59
CA ILE A 32 18.95 2.51 21.12
C ILE A 32 19.50 2.54 19.68
N LEU A 33 20.15 1.46 19.20
CA LEU A 33 20.64 1.41 17.81
C LEU A 33 19.56 0.93 16.81
N THR A 34 18.43 0.39 17.28
CA THR A 34 17.33 -0.09 16.42
C THR A 34 16.29 1.01 16.14
N PHE A 35 16.28 2.10 16.90
CA PHE A 35 15.25 3.14 16.81
C PHE A 35 15.61 4.39 15.99
N PHE A 36 16.82 4.46 15.41
CA PHE A 36 17.12 5.46 14.37
C PHE A 36 16.80 4.99 12.93
N LEU A 37 16.27 3.77 12.77
CA LEU A 37 15.88 3.22 11.46
C LEU A 37 14.35 3.10 11.27
N CYS A 38 13.54 3.73 12.13
CA CYS A 38 12.08 3.59 12.10
C CYS A 38 11.35 4.93 12.26
N GLY A 39 11.88 5.97 11.61
CA GLY A 39 11.21 7.27 11.47
C GLY A 39 10.82 7.48 10.00
N TYR A 40 9.52 7.62 9.75
CA TYR A 40 8.84 7.81 8.46
C TYR A 40 8.57 6.54 7.63
N VAL A 41 7.58 5.76 8.06
CA VAL A 41 6.67 5.15 7.07
C VAL A 41 5.25 5.44 7.49
N PHE A 42 4.62 6.40 6.83
CA PHE A 42 3.19 6.62 6.88
C PHE A 42 2.56 5.45 6.09
N LEU A 43 2.18 4.37 6.77
CA LEU A 43 1.42 3.27 6.16
C LEU A 43 -0.05 3.43 6.53
N GLY A 44 -0.70 4.44 5.92
CA GLY A 44 -2.06 4.17 5.47
C GLY A 44 -1.97 3.03 4.46
N MET A 45 -2.98 2.16 4.35
CA MET A 45 -3.14 1.39 3.12
C MET A 45 -3.01 2.40 1.99
N ALA A 46 -1.93 2.30 1.22
CA ALA A 46 -1.56 3.35 0.30
C ALA A 46 -2.53 3.25 -0.87
N GLN A 47 -3.72 3.83 -0.70
CA GLN A 47 -4.71 3.94 -1.74
C GLN A 47 -4.05 4.71 -2.88
N LEU A 48 -4.20 4.22 -4.11
CA LEU A 48 -3.77 4.99 -5.27
C LEU A 48 -4.38 6.40 -5.13
N PRO A 49 -3.57 7.47 -5.27
CA PRO A 49 -4.07 8.80 -5.05
C PRO A 49 -5.27 9.05 -5.99
N THR A 50 -6.43 9.36 -5.42
CA THR A 50 -7.62 9.76 -6.21
C THR A 50 -7.84 11.26 -6.16
N ASN A 51 -7.27 11.93 -5.15
CA ASN A 51 -7.31 13.38 -5.05
C ASN A 51 -6.64 14.00 -6.29
N GLY A 52 -7.36 14.88 -6.96
CA GLY A 52 -6.88 15.60 -8.15
C GLY A 52 -6.83 14.76 -9.43
N LEU A 53 -7.38 13.55 -9.44
CA LEU A 53 -7.42 12.68 -10.62
C LEU A 53 -8.35 13.26 -11.69
N ILE A 54 -7.82 13.48 -12.89
CA ILE A 54 -8.54 14.03 -14.06
C ILE A 54 -8.94 12.92 -15.02
N ALA A 55 -8.06 11.95 -15.24
CA ALA A 55 -8.33 10.78 -16.07
C ALA A 55 -7.54 9.57 -15.58
N SER A 56 -8.11 8.38 -15.71
CA SER A 56 -7.48 7.11 -15.36
C SER A 56 -7.85 6.04 -16.39
N TYR A 57 -6.85 5.44 -17.02
CA TYR A 57 -7.02 4.38 -18.01
C TYR A 57 -6.25 3.14 -17.55
N SER A 58 -6.96 2.22 -16.92
CA SER A 58 -6.42 0.91 -16.47
C SER A 58 -6.26 -0.10 -17.61
N PHE A 59 -6.86 0.21 -18.77
CA PHE A 59 -6.95 -0.66 -19.94
C PHE A 59 -7.48 -2.07 -19.67
N ASN A 60 -8.37 -2.19 -18.69
CA ASN A 60 -9.09 -3.41 -18.34
C ASN A 60 -10.14 -3.79 -19.40
N GLY A 61 -9.69 -4.25 -20.57
CA GLY A 61 -10.52 -4.68 -21.69
C GLY A 61 -11.11 -3.54 -22.55
N ASN A 62 -10.83 -2.28 -22.22
CA ASN A 62 -11.29 -1.11 -22.98
C ASN A 62 -10.44 0.13 -22.66
N ALA A 63 -10.67 1.25 -23.35
CA ALA A 63 -9.99 2.52 -23.11
C ALA A 63 -10.86 3.56 -22.38
N ASN A 64 -11.82 3.12 -21.56
CA ASN A 64 -12.69 4.04 -20.81
C ASN A 64 -11.93 4.74 -19.68
N ASP A 65 -12.38 5.95 -19.35
CA ASP A 65 -11.88 6.74 -18.24
C ASP A 65 -12.55 6.32 -16.93
N GLU A 66 -11.77 5.75 -16.01
CA GLU A 66 -12.20 5.28 -14.69
C GLU A 66 -12.16 6.37 -13.62
N SER A 67 -11.73 7.60 -13.96
CA SER A 67 -11.72 8.73 -13.00
C SER A 67 -13.13 9.27 -12.68
N GLY A 68 -14.12 8.96 -13.52
CA GLY A 68 -15.47 9.52 -13.45
C GLY A 68 -15.65 10.86 -14.18
N ASN A 69 -14.61 11.40 -14.82
CA ASN A 69 -14.67 12.69 -15.53
C ASN A 69 -15.05 12.58 -17.02
N GLY A 70 -15.30 11.37 -17.51
CA GLY A 70 -15.86 11.13 -18.85
C GLY A 70 -14.89 11.35 -20.01
N ASN A 71 -13.56 11.33 -19.79
CA ASN A 71 -12.55 11.46 -20.83
C ASN A 71 -12.30 10.14 -21.58
N ASN A 72 -13.36 9.40 -21.93
CA ASN A 72 -13.22 8.06 -22.50
C ASN A 72 -12.38 8.06 -23.79
N GLY A 73 -11.50 7.07 -23.91
CA GLY A 73 -10.65 6.86 -25.07
C GLY A 73 -11.38 6.16 -26.21
N THR A 74 -11.25 6.69 -27.43
CA THR A 74 -11.59 6.00 -28.67
C THR A 74 -10.33 5.40 -29.28
N VAL A 75 -10.31 4.09 -29.47
CA VAL A 75 -9.15 3.33 -29.94
C VAL A 75 -9.08 3.33 -31.47
N TYR A 76 -7.92 3.68 -32.03
CA TYR A 76 -7.62 3.60 -33.46
C TYR A 76 -6.45 2.64 -33.67
N GLY A 77 -6.76 1.41 -34.11
CA GLY A 77 -5.78 0.38 -34.49
C GLY A 77 -5.05 -0.33 -33.34
N ALA A 78 -4.87 0.31 -32.17
CA ALA A 78 -4.24 -0.33 -31.01
C ALA A 78 -5.03 -1.55 -30.53
N THR A 79 -4.33 -2.62 -30.16
CA THR A 79 -4.95 -3.90 -29.77
C THR A 79 -4.68 -4.23 -28.31
N LEU A 80 -5.65 -4.84 -27.64
CA LEU A 80 -5.48 -5.35 -26.29
C LEU A 80 -4.43 -6.47 -26.25
N VAL A 81 -3.58 -6.42 -25.23
CA VAL A 81 -2.51 -7.39 -24.97
C VAL A 81 -2.35 -7.62 -23.47
N ALA A 82 -1.43 -8.53 -23.11
CA ALA A 82 -1.12 -8.77 -21.71
C ALA A 82 -0.44 -7.55 -21.06
N ASN A 83 -0.86 -7.22 -19.83
CA ASN A 83 -0.20 -6.20 -19.02
C ASN A 83 1.15 -6.68 -18.46
N ARG A 84 1.76 -5.86 -17.59
CA ARG A 84 3.02 -6.17 -16.90
C ARG A 84 2.98 -7.38 -15.96
N PHE A 85 1.79 -7.91 -15.67
CA PHE A 85 1.59 -9.13 -14.88
C PHE A 85 1.29 -10.35 -15.74
N GLY A 86 1.29 -10.20 -17.06
CA GLY A 86 0.93 -11.29 -17.98
C GLY A 86 -0.58 -11.54 -18.07
N GLN A 87 -1.42 -10.69 -17.47
CA GLN A 87 -2.87 -10.82 -17.54
C GLN A 87 -3.34 -10.33 -18.91
N ALA A 88 -4.01 -11.20 -19.67
CA ALA A 88 -4.50 -10.90 -21.02
C ALA A 88 -5.56 -9.79 -21.01
N ASP A 89 -5.57 -8.98 -22.08
CA ASP A 89 -6.53 -7.89 -22.33
C ASP A 89 -6.54 -6.80 -21.25
N LYS A 90 -5.35 -6.44 -20.76
CA LYS A 90 -5.14 -5.51 -19.66
C LYS A 90 -4.19 -4.35 -20.00
N ALA A 91 -3.76 -4.24 -21.25
CA ALA A 91 -2.91 -3.17 -21.75
C ALA A 91 -3.12 -3.01 -23.26
N TYR A 92 -2.65 -1.92 -23.87
CA TYR A 92 -2.72 -1.72 -25.32
C TYR A 92 -1.35 -1.78 -25.99
N TYR A 93 -1.27 -2.49 -27.10
CA TYR A 93 -0.13 -2.52 -28.01
C TYR A 93 -0.28 -1.50 -29.14
N PHE A 94 0.80 -0.77 -29.41
CA PHE A 94 0.93 0.24 -30.45
C PHE A 94 2.02 -0.19 -31.45
N ASP A 95 1.74 -0.04 -32.74
CA ASP A 95 2.53 -0.58 -33.84
C ASP A 95 3.72 0.31 -34.28
N GLY A 96 3.75 1.57 -33.86
CA GLY A 96 4.72 2.57 -34.29
C GLY A 96 4.46 3.19 -35.65
N VAL A 97 3.29 2.92 -36.26
CA VAL A 97 2.96 3.34 -37.64
C VAL A 97 1.66 4.13 -37.69
N SER A 98 0.61 3.67 -37.01
CA SER A 98 -0.72 4.29 -37.15
C SER A 98 -1.59 4.24 -35.89
N ASN A 99 -1.17 3.47 -34.87
CA ASN A 99 -2.00 3.22 -33.70
C ASN A 99 -1.99 4.40 -32.71
N TYR A 100 -3.18 4.79 -32.24
CA TYR A 100 -3.34 5.76 -31.16
C TYR A 100 -4.69 5.62 -30.45
N ILE A 101 -4.85 6.27 -29.30
CA ILE A 101 -6.13 6.40 -28.58
C ILE A 101 -6.43 7.89 -28.41
N ASN A 102 -7.64 8.31 -28.77
CA ASN A 102 -8.11 9.68 -28.62
C ASN A 102 -9.03 9.81 -27.40
N CYS A 103 -8.59 10.56 -26.39
CA CYS A 103 -9.30 10.75 -25.12
C CYS A 103 -10.12 12.05 -25.06
N GLY A 104 -10.37 12.68 -26.20
CA GLY A 104 -11.14 13.92 -26.30
C GLY A 104 -10.34 15.18 -25.96
N ASN A 105 -11.01 16.32 -25.96
CA ASN A 105 -10.38 17.65 -25.96
C ASN A 105 -10.51 18.42 -24.63
N ASN A 106 -10.85 17.75 -23.52
CA ASN A 106 -10.95 18.38 -22.21
C ASN A 106 -9.69 19.20 -21.88
N SER A 107 -9.87 20.48 -21.53
CA SER A 107 -8.78 21.40 -21.21
C SER A 107 -8.06 21.05 -19.91
N ALA A 108 -8.71 20.30 -19.01
CA ALA A 108 -8.09 19.81 -17.77
C ALA A 108 -6.96 18.79 -18.03
N LEU A 109 -6.95 18.12 -19.18
CA LEU A 109 -5.87 17.21 -19.60
C LEU A 109 -4.63 17.94 -20.14
N ALA A 110 -4.55 19.25 -19.90
CA ALA A 110 -3.43 20.09 -20.28
C ALA A 110 -2.91 20.84 -19.07
N PRO A 111 -1.59 21.02 -18.93
CA PRO A 111 -1.08 21.96 -17.98
C PRO A 111 -1.55 23.35 -18.43
N THR A 112 -2.04 24.17 -17.50
CA THR A 112 -2.38 25.58 -17.74
C THR A 112 -1.48 26.48 -16.88
N SER A 113 -1.32 27.76 -17.25
CA SER A 113 -0.44 28.70 -16.52
C SER A 113 -0.70 28.72 -15.03
N GLY A 114 0.34 28.46 -14.24
CA GLY A 114 0.28 28.44 -12.78
C GLY A 114 -0.49 27.25 -12.18
N GLN A 115 -0.90 26.25 -12.96
CA GLN A 115 -1.58 25.07 -12.45
C GLN A 115 -0.64 23.86 -12.47
N PRO A 116 -0.46 23.17 -11.32
CA PRO A 116 0.33 21.95 -11.27
C PRO A 116 -0.36 20.80 -12.02
N MET A 117 0.43 19.83 -12.49
CA MET A 117 -0.09 18.64 -13.15
C MET A 117 0.87 17.47 -12.96
N SER A 118 0.36 16.24 -12.90
CA SER A 118 1.21 15.06 -13.02
C SER A 118 0.63 14.07 -14.01
N VAL A 119 1.50 13.32 -14.69
CA VAL A 119 1.12 12.20 -15.55
C VAL A 119 1.91 10.98 -15.09
N SER A 120 1.21 9.89 -14.80
CA SER A 120 1.77 8.59 -14.46
C SER A 120 1.42 7.60 -15.56
N VAL A 121 2.35 6.76 -15.99
CA VAL A 121 2.11 5.75 -17.02
C VAL A 121 3.06 4.57 -16.91
N TRP A 122 2.58 3.36 -17.16
CA TRP A 122 3.41 2.20 -17.42
C TRP A 122 3.62 2.00 -18.91
N VAL A 123 4.87 1.75 -19.28
CA VAL A 123 5.24 1.61 -20.69
C VAL A 123 6.27 0.51 -20.88
N LYS A 124 6.13 -0.25 -21.97
CA LYS A 124 7.14 -1.18 -22.48
C LYS A 124 7.50 -0.78 -23.91
N PRO A 125 8.49 0.10 -24.12
CA PRO A 125 8.90 0.53 -25.45
C PRO A 125 9.53 -0.63 -26.21
N SER A 126 9.18 -0.78 -27.48
CA SER A 126 9.77 -1.81 -28.34
C SER A 126 10.73 -1.21 -29.36
N PHE A 127 11.61 -2.05 -29.90
CA PHE A 127 12.58 -1.62 -30.89
C PHE A 127 11.92 -1.10 -32.17
N ILE A 128 12.41 0.07 -32.55
CA ILE A 128 12.31 0.66 -33.86
C ILE A 128 13.76 0.96 -34.28
N THR A 129 14.05 0.85 -35.57
CA THR A 129 15.34 1.30 -36.15
C THR A 129 15.68 2.71 -35.67
N VAL A 130 16.97 3.04 -35.47
CA VAL A 130 17.40 4.37 -35.00
C VAL A 130 16.61 5.46 -35.72
N ASP A 131 15.92 6.28 -34.94
CA ASP A 131 14.97 7.27 -35.42
C ASP A 131 15.32 8.64 -34.83
N PRO A 132 15.46 9.70 -35.66
CA PRO A 132 15.65 11.06 -35.16
C PRO A 132 14.42 11.62 -34.42
N TYR A 133 13.23 11.02 -34.57
CA TYR A 133 11.99 11.49 -33.96
C TYR A 133 11.74 10.89 -32.57
N THR A 134 11.05 11.67 -31.73
CA THR A 134 10.55 11.19 -30.44
C THR A 134 9.27 10.39 -30.67
N ARG A 135 9.23 9.13 -30.23
CA ARG A 135 8.00 8.34 -30.25
C ARG A 135 7.16 8.60 -29.02
N VAL A 136 5.89 8.96 -29.21
CA VAL A 136 5.09 9.65 -28.20
C VAL A 136 4.16 8.71 -27.44
N ILE A 137 4.38 8.60 -26.14
CA ILE A 137 3.56 7.79 -25.23
C ILE A 137 2.23 8.49 -24.97
N CYS A 138 2.25 9.79 -24.67
CA CYS A 138 1.04 10.59 -24.54
C CYS A 138 1.32 12.07 -24.85
N SER A 139 0.30 12.77 -25.32
CA SER A 139 0.39 14.17 -25.68
C SER A 139 -0.92 14.93 -25.52
N LYS A 140 -0.78 16.25 -25.46
CA LYS A 140 -1.85 17.20 -25.73
C LYS A 140 -1.28 18.26 -26.66
N GLY A 141 -1.98 18.52 -27.75
CA GLY A 141 -1.53 19.47 -28.76
C GLY A 141 -1.21 18.82 -30.09
N VAL A 142 -0.66 19.64 -30.97
CA VAL A 142 -0.26 19.24 -32.32
C VAL A 142 1.20 19.64 -32.48
N ALA A 143 2.02 18.75 -33.05
CA ALA A 143 3.43 19.01 -33.30
C ALA A 143 3.60 20.12 -34.36
N TYR A 144 4.66 20.92 -34.22
CA TYR A 144 5.05 21.98 -35.17
C TYR A 144 4.00 23.07 -35.47
N GLN A 145 2.93 23.18 -34.68
CA GLN A 145 1.98 24.30 -34.78
C GLN A 145 2.62 25.65 -34.44
N PRO A 146 2.22 26.76 -35.11
CA PRO A 146 2.70 28.11 -34.79
C PRO A 146 2.43 28.55 -33.35
N SER A 147 1.35 28.08 -32.74
CA SER A 147 0.99 28.40 -31.35
C SER A 147 1.93 27.76 -30.32
N ASN A 148 2.68 26.73 -30.72
CA ASN A 148 3.50 25.87 -29.87
C ASN A 148 2.78 25.39 -28.58
N ALA A 149 1.45 25.36 -28.57
CA ALA A 149 0.67 24.93 -27.42
C ALA A 149 0.60 23.40 -27.36
N ASN A 150 1.72 22.75 -27.02
CA ASN A 150 1.76 21.30 -26.84
C ASN A 150 2.61 20.86 -25.64
N PHE A 151 2.27 19.69 -25.11
CA PHE A 151 3.15 18.91 -24.25
C PHE A 151 3.07 17.44 -24.68
N TYR A 152 4.17 16.71 -24.55
CA TYR A 152 4.21 15.29 -24.80
C TYR A 152 5.35 14.59 -24.06
N GLY A 153 5.07 13.37 -23.61
CA GLY A 153 6.05 12.44 -23.08
C GLY A 153 6.32 11.34 -24.09
N GLY A 154 7.57 10.93 -24.23
CA GLY A 154 7.96 9.93 -25.22
C GLY A 154 9.34 9.36 -25.01
N ILE A 155 9.83 8.66 -26.04
CA ILE A 155 11.14 8.04 -26.07
C ILE A 155 11.91 8.54 -27.30
N ASN A 156 13.16 8.91 -27.12
CA ASN A 156 14.09 9.24 -28.19
C ASN A 156 15.02 8.04 -28.44
N TYR A 157 15.07 7.56 -29.68
CA TYR A 157 15.85 6.39 -30.10
C TYR A 157 17.24 6.74 -30.66
N THR A 158 17.67 8.00 -30.61
CA THR A 158 19.09 8.35 -30.79
C THR A 158 19.92 7.62 -29.74
N GLN A 159 21.07 7.04 -30.08
CA GLN A 159 21.90 6.36 -29.08
C GLN A 159 22.64 7.37 -28.18
N PRO A 160 22.52 7.26 -26.84
CA PRO A 160 21.72 6.28 -26.10
C PRO A 160 20.23 6.65 -25.98
N THR A 161 19.36 5.63 -25.97
CA THR A 161 17.89 5.78 -25.86
C THR A 161 17.48 6.45 -24.55
N LYS A 162 16.60 7.45 -24.62
CA LYS A 162 16.18 8.26 -23.46
C LYS A 162 14.68 8.47 -23.42
N PHE A 163 14.09 8.44 -22.23
CA PHE A 163 12.77 9.01 -22.02
C PHE A 163 12.87 10.53 -22.04
N VAL A 164 11.91 11.17 -22.69
CA VAL A 164 11.88 12.61 -22.88
C VAL A 164 10.50 13.16 -22.55
N PHE A 165 10.48 14.30 -21.87
CA PHE A 165 9.29 15.11 -21.71
C PHE A 165 9.51 16.49 -22.31
N LYS A 166 8.63 16.87 -23.24
CA LYS A 166 8.74 18.06 -24.06
C LYS A 166 7.50 18.94 -23.93
N GLN A 167 7.73 20.24 -23.92
CA GLN A 167 6.69 21.26 -24.00
C GLN A 167 7.09 22.28 -25.07
N ASN A 168 6.10 22.85 -25.75
CA ASN A 168 6.29 23.95 -26.69
C ASN A 168 7.27 23.59 -27.82
N ASN A 169 7.04 22.44 -28.48
CA ASN A 169 7.91 21.87 -29.52
C ASN A 169 9.38 21.72 -29.09
N ALA A 170 9.62 21.40 -27.82
CA ALA A 170 10.95 21.31 -27.20
C ALA A 170 11.75 22.62 -27.13
N ILE A 171 11.16 23.76 -27.52
CA ILE A 171 11.85 25.07 -27.53
C ILE A 171 12.18 25.52 -26.11
N ASN A 172 11.32 25.19 -25.14
CA ASN A 172 11.43 25.69 -23.75
C ASN A 172 11.64 24.60 -22.70
N HIS A 173 11.48 23.32 -23.07
CA HIS A 173 11.53 22.23 -22.09
C HIS A 173 11.91 20.91 -22.73
N THR A 174 13.04 20.34 -22.29
CA THR A 174 13.36 18.92 -22.49
C THR A 174 14.00 18.41 -21.21
N ILE A 175 13.35 17.45 -20.56
CA ILE A 175 13.96 16.62 -19.51
C ILE A 175 14.23 15.25 -20.11
N THR A 176 15.48 14.78 -19.97
CA THR A 176 15.90 13.47 -20.46
C THR A 176 16.42 12.59 -19.35
N SER A 177 16.15 11.30 -19.43
CA SER A 177 16.69 10.28 -18.53
C SER A 177 18.13 9.86 -18.90
N GLY A 178 18.72 8.94 -18.13
CA GLY A 178 19.88 8.14 -18.54
C GLY A 178 19.56 7.12 -19.64
N GLU A 179 20.42 6.13 -19.85
CA GLU A 179 20.22 5.07 -20.86
C GLU A 179 19.23 3.99 -20.37
N TYR A 180 18.39 3.47 -21.26
CA TYR A 180 17.41 2.42 -20.94
C TYR A 180 17.32 1.36 -22.04
N ASN A 181 16.96 0.14 -21.62
CA ASN A 181 16.79 -1.00 -22.51
C ASN A 181 15.38 -1.02 -23.09
N LEU A 182 15.26 -1.60 -24.27
CA LEU A 182 13.96 -1.82 -24.92
C LEU A 182 13.36 -3.15 -24.45
N ASP A 183 12.06 -3.29 -24.69
CA ASP A 183 11.26 -4.46 -24.33
C ASP A 183 11.26 -4.80 -22.83
N GLN A 184 11.37 -3.76 -21.99
CA GLN A 184 11.24 -3.82 -20.54
C GLN A 184 10.17 -2.83 -20.05
N TRP A 185 9.47 -3.19 -18.98
CA TRP A 185 8.47 -2.31 -18.36
C TRP A 185 9.14 -1.22 -17.53
N TYR A 186 8.67 0.01 -17.72
CA TYR A 186 9.05 1.18 -16.94
C TYR A 186 7.80 1.91 -16.45
N HIS A 187 7.85 2.39 -15.21
CA HIS A 187 6.88 3.34 -14.69
C HIS A 187 7.45 4.73 -14.81
N LEU A 188 6.78 5.59 -15.58
CA LEU A 188 7.18 6.98 -15.76
C LEU A 188 6.21 7.89 -15.02
N VAL A 189 6.74 8.83 -14.23
CA VAL A 189 5.93 9.92 -13.68
C VAL A 189 6.56 11.26 -14.02
N MET A 190 5.77 12.10 -14.67
CA MET A 190 6.12 13.47 -15.00
C MET A 190 5.34 14.38 -14.06
N VAL A 191 6.03 15.23 -13.30
CA VAL A 191 5.43 16.16 -12.34
C VAL A 191 5.74 17.59 -12.74
N PHE A 192 4.71 18.41 -12.79
CA PHE A 192 4.76 19.84 -13.02
C PHE A 192 4.16 20.60 -11.81
N GLN A 193 4.84 21.66 -11.36
CA GLN A 193 4.42 22.50 -10.23
C GLN A 193 4.82 23.97 -10.41
N GLU A 194 4.44 24.87 -9.50
CA GLU A 194 4.88 26.27 -9.54
C GLU A 194 6.23 26.44 -8.78
N GLY A 195 7.08 27.38 -9.22
CA GLY A 195 8.31 27.75 -8.52
C GLY A 195 9.59 27.07 -9.03
N ALA A 196 10.61 26.97 -8.17
CA ALA A 196 11.87 26.27 -8.49
C ALA A 196 11.66 24.75 -8.54
N ASN A 197 12.43 24.06 -9.37
CA ASN A 197 12.31 22.62 -9.65
C ASN A 197 10.87 22.25 -10.02
N ASN A 198 10.28 23.04 -10.91
CA ASN A 198 8.90 22.93 -11.34
C ASN A 198 8.63 21.78 -12.31
N SER A 199 9.65 21.05 -12.74
CA SER A 199 9.51 19.92 -13.62
C SER A 199 10.39 18.76 -13.15
N LYS A 200 9.79 17.58 -12.96
CA LYS A 200 10.46 16.38 -12.44
C LYS A 200 10.07 15.16 -13.24
N LEU A 201 11.05 14.31 -13.52
CA LEU A 201 10.85 12.99 -14.10
C LEU A 201 11.26 11.92 -13.09
N TYR A 202 10.33 11.01 -12.81
CA TYR A 202 10.57 9.81 -12.03
C TYR A 202 10.50 8.60 -12.94
N ILE A 203 11.37 7.63 -12.69
CA ILE A 203 11.36 6.32 -13.34
C ILE A 203 11.42 5.25 -12.26
N ASN A 204 10.49 4.29 -12.31
CA ASN A 204 10.40 3.17 -11.37
C ASN A 204 10.42 3.64 -9.89
N GLY A 205 9.63 4.67 -9.60
CA GLY A 205 9.54 5.26 -8.25
C GLY A 205 10.68 6.21 -7.87
N GLN A 206 11.76 6.30 -8.64
CA GLN A 206 12.95 7.10 -8.31
C GLN A 206 13.00 8.40 -9.11
N LEU A 207 13.35 9.52 -8.46
CA LEU A 207 13.59 10.80 -9.16
C LEU A 207 14.87 10.68 -9.99
N VAL A 208 14.77 10.81 -11.32
CA VAL A 208 15.93 10.71 -12.23
C VAL A 208 16.41 12.05 -12.74
N GLN A 209 15.52 13.05 -12.83
CA GLN A 209 15.87 14.39 -13.29
C GLN A 209 14.88 15.43 -12.76
N GLU A 210 15.39 16.61 -12.44
CA GLU A 210 14.58 17.80 -12.15
C GLU A 210 15.20 19.05 -12.79
N ALA A 211 14.35 20.02 -13.13
CA ALA A 211 14.78 21.30 -13.68
C ALA A 211 13.82 22.43 -13.28
N THR A 212 14.33 23.66 -13.28
CA THR A 212 13.51 24.87 -13.24
C THR A 212 13.37 25.42 -14.64
N VAL A 213 12.14 25.54 -15.14
CA VAL A 213 11.86 25.84 -16.55
C VAL A 213 10.80 26.92 -16.68
N SER A 214 10.92 27.75 -17.72
CA SER A 214 9.96 28.84 -17.95
C SER A 214 8.66 28.28 -18.52
N TYR A 215 7.56 28.51 -17.81
CA TYR A 215 6.26 28.00 -18.19
C TYR A 215 5.56 28.93 -19.18
N ASN A 216 5.01 28.39 -20.27
CA ASN A 216 4.20 29.15 -21.22
C ASN A 216 2.72 28.74 -21.16
N ALA A 217 1.84 29.73 -21.16
CA ALA A 217 0.43 29.67 -20.75
C ALA A 217 -0.55 29.08 -21.77
N ASN A 218 -0.08 28.63 -22.94
CA ASN A 218 -0.98 28.31 -24.05
C ASN A 218 -1.54 26.89 -23.91
N VAL A 219 -2.81 26.80 -23.54
CA VAL A 219 -3.58 25.56 -23.47
C VAL A 219 -4.00 25.15 -24.88
N SER A 220 -3.67 23.92 -25.28
CA SER A 220 -4.11 23.41 -26.57
C SER A 220 -5.58 23.01 -26.55
N ALA A 221 -6.35 23.45 -27.55
CA ALA A 221 -7.69 22.95 -27.81
C ALA A 221 -7.70 21.55 -28.48
N ALA A 222 -6.52 21.04 -28.84
CA ALA A 222 -6.35 19.72 -29.43
C ALA A 222 -6.73 18.59 -28.47
N PRO A 223 -7.07 17.39 -28.97
CA PRO A 223 -7.33 16.23 -28.12
C PRO A 223 -6.10 15.80 -27.30
N PHE A 224 -6.35 15.15 -26.16
CA PHE A 224 -5.34 14.37 -25.46
C PHE A 224 -5.23 13.01 -26.17
N ILE A 225 -4.02 12.66 -26.58
CA ILE A 225 -3.75 11.47 -27.39
C ILE A 225 -2.78 10.57 -26.64
N ILE A 226 -3.06 9.26 -26.62
CA ILE A 226 -2.14 8.22 -26.15
C ILE A 226 -1.59 7.51 -27.39
N GLY A 227 -0.27 7.33 -27.44
CA GLY A 227 0.43 6.65 -28.53
C GLY A 227 0.83 7.52 -29.73
N ASN A 228 0.52 8.83 -29.72
CA ASN A 228 0.93 9.75 -30.78
C ASN A 228 0.91 11.23 -30.33
N ILE A 229 1.51 12.12 -31.12
CA ILE A 229 1.15 13.54 -31.20
C ILE A 229 0.81 13.88 -32.66
N PRO A 230 -0.43 14.28 -32.98
CA PRO A 230 -0.79 14.61 -34.35
C PRO A 230 0.11 15.72 -34.91
N GLN A 231 0.47 15.62 -36.18
CA GLN A 231 1.10 16.69 -36.97
C GLN A 231 0.11 17.24 -38.01
N LEU A 232 0.32 18.48 -38.45
CA LEU A 232 -0.46 19.08 -39.55
C LEU A 232 -0.12 18.51 -40.95
N ASP A 233 1.00 17.80 -41.07
CA ASP A 233 1.59 17.40 -42.34
C ASP A 233 1.43 15.89 -42.58
N ALA A 234 1.47 15.44 -43.84
CA ALA A 234 1.03 14.10 -44.25
C ALA A 234 1.91 12.92 -43.78
N SER A 235 3.15 13.15 -43.34
CA SER A 235 3.98 12.11 -42.72
C SER A 235 4.01 12.36 -41.23
N ASP A 236 3.21 11.63 -40.45
CA ASP A 236 3.22 11.70 -38.99
C ASP A 236 4.20 10.64 -38.43
N PRO A 237 5.41 11.02 -38.02
CA PRO A 237 6.45 10.07 -37.62
C PRO A 237 6.44 9.78 -36.11
N PHE A 238 5.43 10.22 -35.35
CA PHE A 238 5.51 10.27 -33.89
C PHE A 238 4.89 9.06 -33.17
N PHE A 239 4.27 8.14 -33.92
CA PHE A 239 3.59 6.97 -33.36
C PHE A 239 4.50 6.13 -32.46
N PHE A 240 4.00 5.83 -31.27
CA PHE A 240 4.68 4.96 -30.31
C PHE A 240 4.63 3.49 -30.73
N LYS A 241 5.72 2.78 -30.49
CA LYS A 241 5.81 1.34 -30.67
C LYS A 241 6.10 0.65 -29.34
N GLY A 242 5.19 -0.21 -28.91
CA GLY A 242 5.32 -0.91 -27.64
C GLY A 242 3.97 -1.07 -26.94
N VAL A 243 4.02 -1.30 -25.63
CA VAL A 243 2.82 -1.49 -24.80
C VAL A 243 2.66 -0.34 -23.82
N ILE A 244 1.44 0.17 -23.64
CA ILE A 244 1.10 1.18 -22.62
C ILE A 244 0.02 0.60 -21.69
N ASP A 245 0.17 0.90 -20.40
CA ASP A 245 -0.68 0.42 -19.31
C ASP A 245 -0.81 1.49 -18.21
N ASP A 246 -1.89 1.42 -17.42
CA ASP A 246 -2.16 2.23 -16.22
C ASP A 246 -1.76 3.72 -16.35
N LEU A 247 -2.37 4.42 -17.32
CA LEU A 247 -2.15 5.85 -17.53
C LEU A 247 -3.09 6.68 -16.64
N ALA A 248 -2.54 7.61 -15.88
CA ALA A 248 -3.32 8.53 -15.04
C ALA A 248 -2.82 9.98 -15.15
N VAL A 249 -3.76 10.93 -15.14
CA VAL A 249 -3.48 12.37 -15.19
C VAL A 249 -4.05 13.05 -13.95
N TYR A 250 -3.26 13.91 -13.30
CA TYR A 250 -3.60 14.60 -12.06
C TYR A 250 -3.47 16.12 -12.22
N ASN A 251 -4.37 16.90 -11.60
CA ASN A 251 -4.33 18.37 -11.58
C ASN A 251 -3.45 18.93 -10.43
N ARG A 252 -2.52 18.12 -9.94
CA ARG A 252 -1.65 18.46 -8.81
C ARG A 252 -0.30 17.76 -8.95
N PRO A 253 0.74 18.21 -8.22
CA PRO A 253 1.98 17.49 -8.19
C PRO A 253 1.82 16.24 -7.33
N LEU A 254 2.28 15.10 -7.85
CA LEU A 254 2.42 13.89 -7.06
C LEU A 254 3.65 14.00 -6.15
N LEU A 255 3.48 13.63 -4.89
CA LEU A 255 4.56 13.59 -3.91
C LEU A 255 5.45 12.36 -4.17
N PRO A 256 6.74 12.40 -3.79
CA PRO A 256 7.63 11.23 -3.94
C PRO A 256 7.08 9.94 -3.31
N ALA A 257 6.40 10.05 -2.16
CA ALA A 257 5.74 8.92 -1.52
C ALA A 257 4.60 8.35 -2.37
N GLU A 258 3.79 9.21 -3.00
CA GLU A 258 2.71 8.80 -3.90
C GLU A 258 3.24 8.17 -5.18
N VAL A 259 4.35 8.69 -5.73
CA VAL A 259 5.04 8.09 -6.88
C VAL A 259 5.54 6.69 -6.53
N SER A 260 6.16 6.53 -5.36
CA SER A 260 6.57 5.22 -4.84
C SER A 260 5.39 4.28 -4.62
N THR A 261 4.29 4.78 -4.06
CA THR A 261 3.04 4.03 -3.89
C THR A 261 2.49 3.57 -5.24
N ILE A 262 2.37 4.45 -6.23
CA ILE A 262 1.86 4.09 -7.56
C ILE A 262 2.78 3.03 -8.18
N TYR A 263 4.11 3.22 -8.15
CA TYR A 263 5.06 2.24 -8.67
C TYR A 263 4.89 0.86 -8.01
N ASN A 264 4.85 0.82 -6.68
CA ASN A 264 4.80 -0.44 -5.92
C ASN A 264 3.42 -1.11 -5.97
N ASN A 265 2.33 -0.34 -5.94
CA ASN A 265 0.97 -0.85 -6.15
C ASN A 265 0.75 -1.30 -7.59
N SER A 266 1.51 -0.72 -8.51
CA SER A 266 1.58 -1.17 -9.88
C SER A 266 2.58 -2.31 -10.11
N VAL A 267 2.95 -3.06 -9.07
CA VAL A 267 3.52 -4.41 -9.22
C VAL A 267 2.45 -5.46 -8.91
N SER A 268 1.17 -5.10 -8.95
CA SER A 268 0.07 -5.99 -8.63
C SER A 268 -1.15 -5.77 -9.51
N GLY A 269 -1.32 -6.61 -10.53
CA GLY A 269 -2.57 -7.36 -10.60
C GLY A 269 -2.61 -8.03 -9.24
N SER A 270 -3.57 -7.60 -8.41
CA SER A 270 -3.52 -7.73 -6.94
C SER A 270 -2.65 -8.89 -6.51
N SER A 271 -1.52 -8.64 -5.82
CA SER A 271 -0.74 -9.75 -5.27
C SER A 271 -1.60 -10.58 -4.31
N ILE A 272 -2.78 -10.10 -3.92
CA ILE A 272 -3.81 -10.86 -3.23
C ILE A 272 -4.43 -11.91 -4.17
N ILE A 273 -4.25 -13.17 -3.83
CA ILE A 273 -4.91 -14.33 -4.46
C ILE A 273 -6.37 -14.40 -4.01
N ALA A 274 -6.61 -14.24 -2.71
CA ALA A 274 -7.94 -14.24 -2.10
C ALA A 274 -7.91 -13.44 -0.80
N ASN A 275 -9.03 -12.79 -0.45
CA ASN A 275 -9.20 -12.07 0.80
C ASN A 275 -10.53 -12.44 1.43
N PHE A 276 -10.50 -12.94 2.67
CA PHE A 276 -11.67 -13.29 3.47
C PHE A 276 -11.69 -12.43 4.74
N PRO A 277 -12.36 -11.25 4.69
CA PRO A 277 -12.51 -10.40 5.87
C PRO A 277 -13.46 -10.99 6.92
N PHE A 278 -14.29 -11.96 6.54
CA PHE A 278 -15.33 -12.55 7.40
C PHE A 278 -16.33 -11.54 8.00
N ASN A 279 -16.66 -10.52 7.19
CA ASN A 279 -17.53 -9.41 7.55
C ASN A 279 -19.03 -9.72 7.43
N GLY A 280 -19.46 -10.86 7.98
CA GLY A 280 -20.84 -11.36 7.93
C GLY A 280 -21.10 -12.38 6.81
N ASP A 281 -20.07 -12.69 6.01
CA ASP A 281 -20.07 -13.78 5.04
C ASP A 281 -18.69 -14.46 4.98
N THR A 282 -18.56 -15.51 4.17
CA THR A 282 -17.32 -16.26 3.93
C THR A 282 -16.78 -16.07 2.51
N ASN A 283 -17.25 -15.07 1.78
CA ASN A 283 -16.94 -14.89 0.36
C ASN A 283 -15.58 -14.20 0.16
N ASP A 284 -15.00 -14.41 -1.01
CA ASP A 284 -13.76 -13.74 -1.40
C ASP A 284 -14.03 -12.27 -1.78
N ALA A 285 -13.45 -11.35 -1.01
CA ALA A 285 -13.51 -9.91 -1.22
C ALA A 285 -12.42 -9.38 -2.15
N SER A 286 -11.48 -10.22 -2.62
CA SER A 286 -10.42 -9.78 -3.53
C SER A 286 -10.89 -9.49 -4.95
N GLY A 287 -12.08 -9.99 -5.33
CA GLY A 287 -12.61 -9.92 -6.69
C GLY A 287 -12.13 -11.04 -7.61
N ASN A 288 -11.31 -11.98 -7.12
CA ASN A 288 -10.79 -13.10 -7.91
C ASN A 288 -11.73 -14.32 -7.95
N GLY A 289 -12.86 -14.27 -7.25
CA GLY A 289 -13.91 -15.28 -7.30
C GLY A 289 -13.56 -16.56 -6.54
N VAL A 290 -12.66 -16.50 -5.57
CA VAL A 290 -12.24 -17.65 -4.75
C VAL A 290 -13.25 -17.93 -3.63
N ASN A 291 -14.51 -18.15 -4.01
CA ASN A 291 -15.60 -18.34 -3.06
C ASN A 291 -15.61 -19.77 -2.48
N PRO A 292 -16.11 -19.95 -1.25
CA PRO A 292 -16.21 -21.26 -0.62
C PRO A 292 -17.23 -22.14 -1.36
N THR A 293 -16.93 -23.42 -1.43
CA THR A 293 -17.88 -24.45 -1.89
C THR A 293 -18.86 -24.83 -0.81
N ASN A 294 -18.47 -24.70 0.47
CA ASN A 294 -19.33 -25.01 1.60
C ASN A 294 -18.91 -24.22 2.85
N ALA A 295 -19.89 -23.84 3.67
CA ALA A 295 -19.68 -23.26 5.00
C ALA A 295 -20.66 -23.93 5.96
N VAL A 296 -20.15 -24.69 6.93
CA VAL A 296 -20.96 -25.56 7.79
C VAL A 296 -20.95 -25.03 9.21
N ASN A 297 -22.14 -24.81 9.78
CA ASN A 297 -22.34 -24.34 11.16
C ASN A 297 -21.42 -23.18 11.57
N VAL A 298 -21.24 -22.21 10.66
CA VAL A 298 -20.46 -21.00 10.92
C VAL A 298 -21.35 -19.93 11.54
N ALA A 299 -20.79 -19.14 12.43
CA ALA A 299 -21.41 -17.91 12.94
C ALA A 299 -20.44 -16.74 12.79
N TYR A 300 -20.86 -15.53 13.17
CA TYR A 300 -19.99 -14.36 13.11
C TYR A 300 -19.88 -13.70 14.49
N GLY A 301 -18.64 -13.50 14.92
CA GLY A 301 -18.29 -12.94 16.23
C GLY A 301 -17.85 -11.48 16.16
N THR A 302 -17.30 -10.97 17.25
CA THR A 302 -16.62 -9.68 17.28
C THR A 302 -15.22 -9.80 16.67
N ASP A 303 -14.79 -8.81 15.89
CA ASP A 303 -13.41 -8.71 15.38
C ASP A 303 -12.41 -8.30 16.49
N ARG A 304 -11.18 -7.99 16.07
CA ARG A 304 -10.11 -7.47 16.96
C ARG A 304 -10.35 -6.05 17.47
N PHE A 305 -11.29 -5.32 16.88
CA PHE A 305 -11.71 -3.98 17.30
C PHE A 305 -12.99 -4.00 18.13
N GLY A 306 -13.56 -5.18 18.38
CA GLY A 306 -14.80 -5.36 19.14
C GLY A 306 -16.08 -5.15 18.32
N VAL A 307 -15.99 -4.99 17.00
CA VAL A 307 -17.15 -4.79 16.12
C VAL A 307 -17.84 -6.14 15.88
N ALA A 308 -19.13 -6.22 16.20
CA ALA A 308 -19.92 -7.43 16.07
C ALA A 308 -20.16 -7.82 14.59
N GLY A 309 -20.14 -9.12 14.30
CA GLY A 309 -20.38 -9.67 12.97
C GLY A 309 -19.20 -9.51 12.00
N LYS A 310 -18.00 -9.25 12.51
CA LYS A 310 -16.80 -8.94 11.72
C LYS A 310 -15.67 -9.97 11.88
N SER A 311 -16.01 -11.17 12.34
CA SER A 311 -15.09 -12.30 12.33
C SER A 311 -15.86 -13.59 12.15
N LEU A 312 -15.25 -14.59 11.53
CA LEU A 312 -15.77 -15.95 11.45
C LEU A 312 -15.64 -16.62 12.82
N TYR A 313 -16.73 -17.16 13.35
CA TYR A 313 -16.73 -17.97 14.56
C TYR A 313 -16.91 -19.45 14.22
N LEU A 314 -15.99 -20.28 14.71
CA LEU A 314 -16.03 -21.73 14.58
C LEU A 314 -16.12 -22.37 15.96
N ASN A 315 -17.04 -23.31 16.14
CA ASN A 315 -17.30 -23.96 17.43
C ASN A 315 -17.03 -25.46 17.37
N ASN A 316 -15.77 -25.85 17.58
CA ASN A 316 -15.38 -27.26 17.68
C ASN A 316 -14.88 -27.58 19.11
N PRO A 317 -15.78 -27.77 20.09
CA PRO A 317 -15.44 -27.91 21.51
C PRO A 317 -15.11 -29.35 21.91
N THR A 318 -14.67 -30.21 20.99
CA THR A 318 -14.17 -31.56 21.32
C THR A 318 -13.09 -32.01 20.34
N ASN A 319 -12.35 -33.08 20.66
CA ASN A 319 -11.48 -33.79 19.71
C ASN A 319 -12.27 -34.76 18.80
N ALA A 320 -13.59 -34.60 18.69
CA ALA A 320 -14.40 -35.34 17.73
C ALA A 320 -14.27 -34.72 16.33
N ALA A 321 -14.98 -35.27 15.37
CA ALA A 321 -14.99 -34.71 14.04
C ALA A 321 -15.47 -33.26 14.03
N ALA A 322 -14.71 -32.38 13.37
CA ALA A 322 -15.04 -30.97 13.25
C ALA A 322 -16.44 -30.80 12.62
N THR A 323 -17.29 -30.03 13.29
CA THR A 323 -18.68 -29.77 12.89
C THR A 323 -18.89 -28.34 12.41
N SER A 324 -17.90 -27.47 12.55
CA SER A 324 -17.92 -26.07 12.12
C SER A 324 -16.67 -25.74 11.31
N TYR A 325 -16.81 -25.36 10.04
CA TYR A 325 -15.69 -25.12 9.11
C TYR A 325 -16.13 -24.41 7.81
N VAL A 326 -15.15 -23.90 7.05
CA VAL A 326 -15.33 -23.39 5.68
C VAL A 326 -14.47 -24.20 4.73
N GLU A 327 -15.00 -24.55 3.56
CA GLU A 327 -14.36 -25.40 2.57
C GLU A 327 -14.38 -24.75 1.18
N PHE A 328 -13.29 -24.92 0.43
CA PHE A 328 -13.05 -24.34 -0.88
C PHE A 328 -12.55 -25.39 -1.88
N SER A 329 -12.86 -25.17 -3.17
CA SER A 329 -12.39 -26.02 -4.26
C SER A 329 -10.86 -25.97 -4.40
N PRO A 330 -10.18 -27.11 -4.67
CA PRO A 330 -8.72 -27.18 -4.77
C PRO A 330 -8.16 -26.41 -5.97
N VAL A 331 -8.97 -26.16 -7.01
CA VAL A 331 -8.55 -25.45 -8.24
C VAL A 331 -8.14 -23.99 -7.96
N ASN A 332 -8.55 -23.43 -6.83
CA ASN A 332 -8.37 -22.01 -6.54
C ASN A 332 -7.00 -21.66 -5.93
N PHE A 333 -6.16 -22.63 -5.57
CA PHE A 333 -4.92 -22.39 -4.85
C PHE A 333 -3.77 -23.29 -5.31
N SER A 334 -2.82 -22.73 -6.06
CA SER A 334 -1.57 -23.40 -6.45
C SER A 334 -0.37 -22.58 -5.98
N PHE A 335 0.40 -23.12 -5.03
CA PHE A 335 1.56 -22.42 -4.45
C PHE A 335 2.88 -23.13 -4.79
N ALA A 336 3.17 -23.21 -6.09
CA ALA A 336 4.44 -23.77 -6.58
C ALA A 336 5.60 -22.76 -6.54
N SER A 337 5.29 -21.47 -6.54
CA SER A 337 6.21 -20.32 -6.47
C SER A 337 6.18 -19.66 -5.09
N ALA A 338 6.77 -18.47 -4.97
CA ALA A 338 6.65 -17.65 -3.77
C ALA A 338 5.18 -17.36 -3.43
N PHE A 339 4.86 -17.35 -2.14
CA PHE A 339 3.52 -17.00 -1.64
C PHE A 339 3.60 -16.54 -0.19
N SER A 340 2.52 -15.92 0.27
CA SER A 340 2.30 -15.66 1.69
C SER A 340 0.84 -15.78 2.04
N PHE A 341 0.53 -15.87 3.32
CA PHE A 341 -0.82 -15.61 3.82
C PHE A 341 -0.75 -14.94 5.18
N SER A 342 -1.79 -14.20 5.51
CA SER A 342 -1.95 -13.48 6.75
C SER A 342 -3.30 -13.78 7.35
N VAL A 343 -3.36 -13.92 8.68
CA VAL A 343 -4.61 -14.20 9.37
C VAL A 343 -4.59 -13.62 10.79
N TRP A 344 -5.73 -13.06 11.21
CA TRP A 344 -6.01 -12.80 12.62
C TRP A 344 -6.82 -13.97 13.18
N PHE A 345 -6.46 -14.42 14.39
CA PHE A 345 -7.23 -15.46 15.07
C PHE A 345 -7.31 -15.22 16.57
N TYR A 346 -8.40 -15.68 17.16
CA TYR A 346 -8.69 -15.64 18.58
C TYR A 346 -9.00 -17.06 19.04
N ASN A 347 -8.04 -17.69 19.70
CA ASN A 347 -8.18 -19.08 20.12
C ASN A 347 -8.93 -19.17 21.46
N GLU A 348 -10.12 -19.77 21.49
CA GLU A 348 -10.91 -19.92 22.73
C GLU A 348 -10.56 -21.19 23.50
N TRP A 349 -9.89 -22.14 22.86
CA TRP A 349 -9.66 -23.44 23.45
C TRP A 349 -8.49 -24.19 22.83
N GLY A 350 -7.74 -24.95 23.63
CA GLY A 350 -6.48 -25.55 23.18
C GLY A 350 -6.33 -27.01 23.59
N PHE A 351 -6.81 -27.93 22.74
CA PHE A 351 -6.38 -29.33 22.77
C PHE A 351 -6.29 -29.90 21.34
N TYR A 352 -5.26 -30.72 21.11
CA TYR A 352 -4.95 -31.50 19.90
C TYR A 352 -4.95 -30.71 18.58
N ASN A 353 -3.81 -30.07 18.35
CA ASN A 353 -3.35 -29.57 17.06
C ASN A 353 -4.37 -28.76 16.22
N PRO A 354 -5.15 -27.82 16.78
CA PRO A 354 -6.27 -27.23 16.05
C PRO A 354 -5.82 -26.52 14.77
N ARG A 355 -6.53 -26.83 13.67
CA ARG A 355 -6.25 -26.32 12.32
C ARG A 355 -6.94 -24.99 12.10
N ILE A 356 -6.16 -23.93 11.93
CA ILE A 356 -6.70 -22.66 11.43
C ILE A 356 -6.92 -22.79 9.91
N LEU A 357 -5.96 -23.40 9.22
CA LEU A 357 -5.91 -23.49 7.76
C LEU A 357 -5.24 -24.80 7.33
N GLU A 358 -5.84 -25.51 6.37
CA GLU A 358 -5.22 -26.66 5.70
C GLU A 358 -5.54 -26.68 4.20
N ILE A 359 -4.50 -26.76 3.36
CA ILE A 359 -4.63 -26.92 1.90
C ILE A 359 -3.79 -28.11 1.50
N GLY A 360 -4.41 -29.12 0.90
CA GLY A 360 -3.70 -30.31 0.49
C GLY A 360 -3.59 -31.36 1.60
N VAL A 361 -2.53 -32.15 1.55
CA VAL A 361 -2.33 -33.29 2.47
C VAL A 361 -1.70 -32.84 3.78
N ASP A 362 -2.12 -33.43 4.90
CA ASP A 362 -1.56 -33.15 6.22
C ASP A 362 -0.03 -33.24 6.24
N GLY A 363 0.62 -32.22 6.81
CA GLY A 363 2.07 -32.02 6.85
C GLY A 363 2.73 -31.69 5.50
N CYS A 364 2.19 -32.16 4.37
CA CYS A 364 2.81 -32.05 3.05
C CYS A 364 2.30 -30.89 2.18
N GLY A 365 1.02 -30.55 2.33
CA GLY A 365 0.41 -29.34 1.80
C GLY A 365 0.72 -28.13 2.68
N LEU A 366 -0.10 -27.07 2.57
CA LEU A 366 -0.01 -25.91 3.43
C LEU A 366 -0.82 -26.17 4.70
N ASN A 367 -0.14 -26.32 5.84
CA ASN A 367 -0.78 -26.57 7.13
C ASN A 367 -0.42 -25.48 8.11
N PHE A 368 -1.44 -24.90 8.75
CA PHE A 368 -1.25 -23.83 9.72
C PHE A 368 -2.23 -23.95 10.88
N GLY A 369 -1.71 -23.84 12.09
CA GLY A 369 -2.51 -24.02 13.30
C GLY A 369 -1.65 -23.98 14.54
N LEU A 370 -2.21 -24.51 15.63
CA LEU A 370 -1.54 -24.60 16.92
C LEU A 370 -1.20 -26.05 17.20
N ASN A 371 -0.05 -26.34 17.83
CA ASN A 371 0.20 -27.68 18.35
C ASN A 371 -0.39 -27.87 19.78
N SER A 372 -0.20 -29.05 20.35
CA SER A 372 -0.62 -29.38 21.73
C SER A 372 -0.03 -28.47 22.82
N ASN A 373 1.07 -27.76 22.55
CA ASN A 373 1.69 -26.79 23.45
C ASN A 373 1.26 -25.34 23.18
N GLN A 374 0.21 -25.13 22.35
CA GLN A 374 -0.28 -23.81 21.93
C GLN A 374 0.78 -22.96 21.21
N ARG A 375 1.65 -23.62 20.43
CA ARG A 375 2.63 -22.97 19.56
C ARG A 375 2.14 -22.95 18.13
N MET A 376 2.31 -21.83 17.44
CA MET A 376 1.99 -21.75 16.01
C MET A 376 2.91 -22.70 15.25
N TYR A 377 2.35 -23.49 14.34
CA TYR A 377 3.14 -24.23 13.36
C TYR A 377 2.79 -23.82 11.94
N PHE A 378 3.77 -23.99 11.06
CA PHE A 378 3.62 -23.82 9.63
C PHE A 378 4.36 -24.95 8.91
N TYR A 379 3.64 -25.73 8.10
CA TYR A 379 4.21 -26.73 7.21
C TYR A 379 3.88 -26.43 5.75
N HIS A 380 4.84 -26.74 4.88
CA HIS A 380 4.73 -26.73 3.42
C HIS A 380 5.80 -27.67 2.83
N LYS A 381 5.45 -28.45 1.79
CA LYS A 381 6.36 -29.45 1.17
C LYS A 381 6.89 -30.50 2.14
N CYS A 382 6.05 -30.97 3.06
CA CYS A 382 6.39 -31.98 4.07
C CYS A 382 7.45 -31.49 5.09
N GLN A 383 7.73 -30.19 5.11
CA GLN A 383 8.75 -29.57 5.96
C GLN A 383 8.15 -28.36 6.68
N GLY A 384 8.72 -28.05 7.83
CA GLY A 384 8.22 -27.01 8.73
C GLY A 384 8.09 -27.51 10.16
N GLY A 385 7.36 -26.77 10.98
CA GLY A 385 7.24 -27.08 12.40
C GLY A 385 6.68 -25.94 13.23
N PRO A 386 6.56 -26.16 14.55
CA PRO A 386 6.15 -25.13 15.48
C PRO A 386 7.23 -24.06 15.67
N ASP A 387 6.81 -22.88 16.08
CA ASP A 387 7.67 -21.90 16.72
C ASP A 387 8.06 -22.35 18.15
N THR A 388 8.62 -21.42 18.93
CA THR A 388 8.99 -21.62 20.33
C THR A 388 8.10 -20.88 21.32
N THR A 389 7.10 -20.13 20.84
CA THR A 389 6.30 -19.21 21.66
C THR A 389 4.99 -19.87 22.06
N ASN A 390 4.82 -20.12 23.36
CA ASN A 390 3.52 -20.56 23.88
C ASN A 390 2.56 -19.37 23.89
N MET A 391 1.42 -19.52 23.24
CA MET A 391 0.36 -18.51 23.25
C MET A 391 -0.64 -18.78 24.37
N LEU A 392 -1.38 -17.75 24.77
CA LEU A 392 -2.52 -17.91 25.68
C LEU A 392 -3.82 -17.98 24.88
N THR A 393 -4.83 -18.60 25.48
CA THR A 393 -6.20 -18.56 24.95
C THR A 393 -6.85 -17.20 25.21
N ASN A 394 -7.95 -16.94 24.51
CA ASN A 394 -8.83 -15.79 24.71
C ASN A 394 -8.20 -14.42 24.42
N GLN A 395 -7.29 -14.36 23.46
CA GLN A 395 -6.75 -13.10 22.92
C GLN A 395 -6.49 -13.20 21.42
N TRP A 396 -6.47 -12.04 20.76
CA TRP A 396 -6.18 -11.94 19.34
C TRP A 396 -4.68 -12.04 19.07
N TYR A 397 -4.34 -12.85 18.07
CA TYR A 397 -3.02 -12.95 17.49
C TYR A 397 -3.09 -12.73 15.99
N HIS A 398 -2.03 -12.15 15.45
CA HIS A 398 -1.80 -12.06 14.01
C HIS A 398 -0.68 -12.99 13.63
N ALA A 399 -0.90 -13.85 12.65
CA ALA A 399 0.14 -14.73 12.16
C ALA A 399 0.26 -14.67 10.64
N VAL A 400 1.50 -14.78 10.16
CA VAL A 400 1.84 -14.76 8.74
C VAL A 400 2.80 -15.89 8.43
N GLY A 401 2.48 -16.70 7.42
CA GLY A 401 3.41 -17.63 6.79
C GLY A 401 3.89 -17.08 5.46
N THR A 402 5.20 -17.13 5.19
CA THR A 402 5.77 -16.76 3.88
C THR A 402 6.64 -17.89 3.33
N TYR A 403 6.64 -18.05 2.01
CA TYR A 403 7.55 -18.89 1.25
C TYR A 403 8.16 -18.08 0.11
N ASP A 404 9.48 -18.11 -0.02
CA ASP A 404 10.21 -17.32 -1.03
C ASP A 404 10.21 -17.97 -2.44
N GLY A 405 9.66 -19.18 -2.58
CA GLY A 405 9.69 -19.94 -3.84
C GLY A 405 11.02 -20.64 -4.12
N THR A 406 12.06 -20.37 -3.34
CA THR A 406 13.43 -20.90 -3.54
C THR A 406 13.89 -21.86 -2.44
N GLY A 407 13.19 -21.91 -1.31
CA GLY A 407 13.43 -22.88 -0.24
C GLY A 407 13.39 -22.33 1.18
N THR A 408 12.91 -21.10 1.40
CA THR A 408 12.82 -20.49 2.72
C THR A 408 11.36 -20.33 3.13
N LEU A 409 10.97 -20.99 4.24
CA LEU A 409 9.70 -20.71 4.94
C LEU A 409 9.95 -19.82 6.15
N LYS A 410 9.10 -18.84 6.36
CA LYS A 410 9.12 -17.99 7.56
C LYS A 410 7.74 -17.96 8.21
N LEU A 411 7.75 -17.91 9.54
CA LEU A 411 6.56 -17.71 10.35
C LEU A 411 6.75 -16.45 11.18
N TYR A 412 5.77 -15.57 11.10
CA TYR A 412 5.70 -14.35 11.87
C TYR A 412 4.49 -14.40 12.81
N LEU A 413 4.66 -13.84 14.01
CA LEU A 413 3.61 -13.66 15.00
C LEU A 413 3.63 -12.19 15.47
N ASN A 414 2.47 -11.54 15.45
CA ASN A 414 2.27 -10.14 15.85
C ASN A 414 3.30 -9.20 15.21
N GLY A 415 3.49 -9.34 13.89
CA GLY A 415 4.42 -8.54 13.10
C GLY A 415 5.90 -8.92 13.21
N LYS A 416 6.27 -9.91 14.04
CA LYS A 416 7.67 -10.30 14.30
C LYS A 416 7.99 -11.68 13.78
N LEU A 417 9.16 -11.85 13.17
CA LEU A 417 9.65 -13.17 12.73
C LEU A 417 9.93 -14.05 13.96
N VAL A 418 9.27 -15.21 14.04
CA VAL A 418 9.42 -16.17 15.15
C VAL A 418 10.08 -17.47 14.74
N GLN A 419 10.08 -17.81 13.45
CA GLN A 419 10.73 -19.03 12.96
C GLN A 419 11.16 -18.91 11.49
N THR A 420 12.28 -19.54 11.13
CA THR A 420 12.76 -19.70 9.76
C THR A 420 13.14 -21.15 9.50
N PHE A 421 12.68 -21.70 8.39
CA PHE A 421 13.12 -23.01 7.88
C PHE A 421 13.79 -22.80 6.52
N SER A 422 15.02 -23.27 6.38
CA SER A 422 15.79 -23.24 5.13
C SER A 422 15.78 -24.62 4.46
N ASN A 423 16.11 -24.66 3.17
CA ASN A 423 16.20 -25.89 2.36
C ASN A 423 14.88 -26.66 2.29
N VAL A 424 13.77 -25.93 2.21
CA VAL A 424 12.44 -26.48 1.98
C VAL A 424 12.34 -26.87 0.51
N THR A 425 12.38 -28.17 0.24
CA THR A 425 12.47 -28.79 -1.09
C THR A 425 11.40 -29.86 -1.26
N GLY A 426 11.25 -30.41 -2.46
CA GLY A 426 10.20 -31.38 -2.76
C GLY A 426 8.90 -30.73 -3.27
N ASN A 427 7.87 -31.57 -3.44
CA ASN A 427 6.60 -31.18 -4.04
C ASN A 427 5.53 -31.04 -2.96
N ALA A 428 4.84 -29.91 -2.96
CA ALA A 428 3.63 -29.77 -2.16
C ALA A 428 2.50 -30.56 -2.82
N VAL A 429 1.62 -31.14 -2.01
CA VAL A 429 0.52 -31.99 -2.49
C VAL A 429 -0.80 -31.27 -2.21
N TYR A 430 -1.41 -30.68 -3.25
CA TYR A 430 -2.64 -29.87 -3.20
C TYR A 430 -3.86 -30.55 -3.83
N ASN A 431 -3.92 -31.87 -3.76
CA ASN A 431 -4.97 -32.67 -4.40
C ASN A 431 -6.27 -32.79 -3.57
N THR A 432 -6.40 -32.03 -2.49
CA THR A 432 -7.57 -32.02 -1.60
C THR A 432 -8.05 -30.59 -1.37
N ASN A 433 -9.31 -30.46 -0.95
CA ASN A 433 -9.97 -29.19 -0.70
C ASN A 433 -9.23 -28.34 0.34
N PHE A 434 -9.23 -27.03 0.12
CA PHE A 434 -8.79 -26.06 1.12
C PHE A 434 -9.85 -25.95 2.22
N ASN A 435 -9.44 -26.06 3.49
CA ASN A 435 -10.29 -25.95 4.66
C ASN A 435 -9.79 -24.88 5.64
N VAL A 436 -10.72 -24.05 6.14
CA VAL A 436 -10.52 -23.18 7.30
C VAL A 436 -11.17 -23.85 8.50
N GLY A 437 -10.40 -24.01 9.58
CA GLY A 437 -10.92 -24.46 10.87
C GLY A 437 -10.95 -25.97 11.12
N ARG A 438 -10.43 -26.81 10.21
CA ARG A 438 -10.36 -28.26 10.39
C ARG A 438 -9.28 -28.93 9.56
N LYS A 439 -8.90 -30.14 9.96
CA LYS A 439 -8.25 -31.11 9.08
C LYS A 439 -9.33 -31.80 8.22
N PRO A 440 -9.17 -31.89 6.88
CA PRO A 440 -10.15 -32.50 5.99
C PRO A 440 -10.16 -34.03 6.00
N THR A 441 -9.04 -34.71 6.27
CA THR A 441 -8.99 -36.18 6.25
C THR A 441 -7.92 -36.77 7.19
N PRO A 442 -8.31 -37.60 8.19
CA PRO A 442 -9.66 -37.72 8.72
C PRO A 442 -10.13 -36.40 9.36
N VAL A 443 -11.44 -36.16 9.37
CA VAL A 443 -12.04 -34.91 9.89
C VAL A 443 -11.84 -34.84 11.41
N TYR A 444 -10.80 -34.15 11.86
CA TYR A 444 -10.43 -33.93 13.27
C TYR A 444 -9.72 -32.56 13.39
N ASP A 445 -9.08 -32.29 14.54
CA ASP A 445 -8.27 -31.09 14.78
C ASP A 445 -9.07 -29.79 14.52
N GLY A 446 -10.35 -29.77 14.90
CA GLY A 446 -11.24 -28.63 14.70
C GLY A 446 -10.83 -27.41 15.53
N PHE A 447 -10.84 -26.22 14.92
CA PHE A 447 -10.57 -24.96 15.61
C PHE A 447 -11.81 -24.47 16.36
N LYS A 448 -11.61 -24.01 17.59
CA LYS A 448 -12.64 -23.29 18.36
C LYS A 448 -12.16 -21.87 18.64
N GLY A 449 -12.85 -20.90 18.06
CA GLY A 449 -12.51 -19.50 18.21
C GLY A 449 -12.93 -18.67 17.03
N LYS A 450 -12.33 -17.48 16.91
CA LYS A 450 -12.62 -16.52 15.84
C LYS A 450 -11.46 -16.40 14.86
N ILE A 451 -11.77 -16.17 13.59
CA ILE A 451 -10.82 -15.91 12.51
C ILE A 451 -11.27 -14.64 11.78
N ASP A 452 -10.32 -13.78 11.45
CA ASP A 452 -10.56 -12.47 10.84
C ASP A 452 -9.43 -12.15 9.83
N ASP A 453 -9.75 -11.36 8.81
CA ASP A 453 -8.82 -10.85 7.79
C ASP A 453 -7.84 -11.91 7.22
N LEU A 454 -8.36 -13.06 6.79
CA LEU A 454 -7.54 -14.10 6.14
C LEU A 454 -7.24 -13.70 4.69
N THR A 455 -5.98 -13.39 4.39
CA THR A 455 -5.56 -12.95 3.05
C THR A 455 -4.42 -13.80 2.51
N PHE A 456 -4.51 -14.22 1.25
CA PHE A 456 -3.45 -14.94 0.53
C PHE A 456 -2.77 -14.04 -0.47
N TYR A 457 -1.46 -14.19 -0.62
CA TYR A 457 -0.62 -13.41 -1.52
C TYR A 457 0.18 -14.31 -2.46
N SER A 458 0.32 -13.92 -3.73
CA SER A 458 1.13 -14.56 -4.78
C SER A 458 2.61 -14.21 -4.72
N LYS A 459 3.06 -13.61 -3.61
CA LYS A 459 4.45 -13.21 -3.37
C LYS A 459 4.86 -13.49 -1.93
N GLU A 460 6.17 -13.56 -1.70
CA GLU A 460 6.72 -13.47 -0.35
C GLU A 460 6.51 -12.04 0.18
N LEU A 461 5.86 -11.90 1.33
CA LEU A 461 5.76 -10.64 2.04
C LEU A 461 7.09 -10.36 2.75
N THR A 462 7.57 -9.14 2.62
CA THR A 462 8.71 -8.63 3.38
C THR A 462 8.34 -8.43 4.84
N ALA A 463 9.34 -8.42 5.73
CA ALA A 463 9.11 -8.16 7.16
C ALA A 463 8.41 -6.82 7.42
N SER A 464 8.65 -5.81 6.57
CA SER A 464 7.98 -4.51 6.67
C SER A 464 6.51 -4.57 6.27
N GLU A 465 6.16 -5.33 5.23
CA GLU A 465 4.76 -5.55 4.85
C GLU A 465 4.01 -6.32 5.93
N VAL A 466 4.63 -7.34 6.52
CA VAL A 466 4.05 -8.09 7.65
C VAL A 466 3.79 -7.17 8.85
N ALA A 467 4.75 -6.31 9.21
CA ALA A 467 4.57 -5.33 10.28
C ALA A 467 3.47 -4.32 9.96
N GLY A 468 3.37 -3.88 8.69
CA GLY A 468 2.31 -2.98 8.23
C GLY A 468 0.92 -3.58 8.34
N ILE A 469 0.74 -4.84 7.93
CA ILE A 469 -0.53 -5.56 8.07
C ILE A 469 -0.91 -5.73 9.55
N TYR A 470 0.05 -6.08 10.40
CA TYR A 470 -0.18 -6.20 11.85
C TYR A 470 -0.61 -4.87 12.48
N GLY A 471 0.03 -3.76 12.09
CA GLY A 471 -0.26 -2.42 12.62
C GLY A 471 -1.49 -1.74 12.03
N TYR A 472 -2.19 -2.37 11.08
CA TYR A 472 -3.33 -1.76 10.42
C TYR A 472 -4.53 -1.61 11.36
N VAL A 473 -5.07 -0.38 11.42
CA VAL A 473 -6.31 -0.03 12.10
C VAL A 473 -7.23 0.66 11.08
N PRO A 474 -8.47 0.16 10.86
CA PRO A 474 -9.41 0.78 9.92
C PRO A 474 -9.79 2.20 10.36
N SER A 475 -9.94 3.11 9.39
CA SER A 475 -10.39 4.49 9.63
C SER A 475 -11.79 4.62 10.24
N THR A 476 -12.58 3.54 10.21
CA THR A 476 -13.94 3.45 10.78
C THR A 476 -13.99 2.83 12.17
N ALA A 477 -12.87 2.35 12.72
CA ALA A 477 -12.81 2.13 14.16
C ALA A 477 -13.06 3.49 14.80
N ASN A 478 -14.10 3.62 15.63
CA ASN A 478 -14.46 4.88 16.28
C ASN A 478 -13.25 5.42 17.04
N TYR A 479 -12.46 6.24 16.37
CA TYR A 479 -11.46 7.06 17.00
C TYR A 479 -12.24 8.09 17.80
N VAL A 480 -12.03 8.11 19.11
CA VAL A 480 -12.05 9.41 19.79
C VAL A 480 -10.84 10.14 19.23
N GLU A 481 -11.04 10.88 18.14
CA GLU A 481 -10.04 11.82 17.67
C GLU A 481 -9.73 12.77 18.84
N PHE A 482 -8.53 12.73 19.38
CA PHE A 482 -7.95 13.86 20.12
C PHE A 482 -7.45 14.92 19.12
N GLY A 483 -8.23 15.17 18.07
CA GLY A 483 -7.97 16.22 17.09
C GLY A 483 -8.32 17.56 17.72
N ILE A 484 -7.36 18.49 17.75
CA ILE A 484 -7.70 19.90 17.93
C ILE A 484 -8.36 20.34 16.63
N ASN A 485 -9.69 20.18 16.55
CA ASN A 485 -10.49 20.76 15.49
C ASN A 485 -10.65 22.26 15.78
N ASN A 486 -10.25 23.12 14.84
CA ASN A 486 -10.40 24.57 14.98
C ASN A 486 -11.81 25.06 14.59
N THR A 487 -12.75 24.15 14.34
CA THR A 487 -14.17 24.45 14.10
C THR A 487 -15.01 23.99 15.29
N HIS A 488 -15.88 24.86 15.77
CA HIS A 488 -16.77 24.61 16.91
C HIS A 488 -17.70 23.44 16.62
N ASP A 489 -17.53 22.33 17.34
CA ASP A 489 -18.45 21.19 17.34
C ASP A 489 -19.12 21.09 18.73
N PRO A 490 -20.42 21.42 18.85
CA PRO A 490 -21.13 21.39 20.12
C PRO A 490 -21.23 19.98 20.73
N ASN A 491 -21.09 18.92 19.92
CA ASN A 491 -21.14 17.53 20.36
C ASN A 491 -19.78 16.96 20.76
N ALA A 492 -18.69 17.72 20.60
CA ALA A 492 -17.36 17.26 20.97
C ALA A 492 -17.22 17.12 22.50
N ILE A 493 -16.59 16.02 22.92
CA ILE A 493 -16.23 15.73 24.32
C ILE A 493 -15.09 16.67 24.78
N PHE A 494 -14.28 17.16 23.84
CA PHE A 494 -13.17 18.09 24.05
C PHE A 494 -13.24 19.25 23.03
N GLU A 495 -13.03 20.48 23.47
CA GLU A 495 -13.03 21.65 22.59
C GLU A 495 -12.10 22.76 23.11
N ALA A 496 -10.94 22.96 22.45
CA ALA A 496 -9.94 23.94 22.88
C ALA A 496 -10.43 25.41 22.83
N THR A 497 -11.50 25.68 22.09
CA THR A 497 -12.14 27.01 21.97
C THR A 497 -13.29 27.23 22.95
N SER A 498 -13.72 26.20 23.69
CA SER A 498 -14.82 26.32 24.64
C SER A 498 -14.33 26.88 25.98
N PRO A 499 -15.01 27.88 26.57
CA PRO A 499 -14.66 28.38 27.90
C PRO A 499 -14.91 27.35 29.02
N ASN A 500 -15.68 26.29 28.75
CA ASN A 500 -16.18 25.35 29.76
C ASN A 500 -15.80 23.88 29.52
N LYS A 501 -15.03 23.56 28.46
CA LYS A 501 -14.58 22.19 28.14
C LYS A 501 -13.06 22.14 27.94
N GLY A 502 -12.29 22.08 29.03
CA GLY A 502 -10.82 22.04 28.99
C GLY A 502 -10.20 20.66 29.28
N VAL A 503 -8.92 20.48 28.93
CA VAL A 503 -8.09 19.35 29.42
C VAL A 503 -7.76 19.58 30.90
N LEU A 504 -7.95 18.56 31.74
CA LEU A 504 -7.34 18.51 33.08
C LEU A 504 -5.84 18.29 32.92
N LEU A 505 -5.07 19.38 32.87
CA LEU A 505 -3.62 19.33 33.08
C LEU A 505 -3.37 19.44 34.59
N PRO A 506 -2.46 18.64 35.18
CA PRO A 506 -2.10 18.81 36.58
C PRO A 506 -1.55 20.23 36.78
N ARG A 507 -2.27 21.00 37.59
CA ARG A 507 -1.90 22.36 37.99
C ARG A 507 -0.93 22.24 39.17
N LEU A 508 0.31 22.69 38.98
CA LEU A 508 1.36 22.54 39.99
C LEU A 508 1.95 23.90 40.38
N ASP A 509 2.34 24.04 41.64
CA ASP A 509 3.23 25.13 42.06
C ASP A 509 4.61 24.95 41.38
N PHE A 510 5.34 26.04 41.18
CA PHE A 510 6.67 26.01 40.57
C PHE A 510 7.64 25.14 41.37
N ASN A 511 7.51 25.12 42.70
CA ASN A 511 8.37 24.35 43.59
C ASN A 511 7.98 22.87 43.65
N ASP A 512 6.75 22.53 43.26
CA ASP A 512 6.21 21.17 43.29
C ASP A 512 6.35 20.45 41.94
N ARG A 513 7.11 21.05 41.00
CA ARG A 513 7.40 20.41 39.72
C ARG A 513 8.26 19.18 39.97
N PRO A 514 7.92 18.03 39.35
CA PRO A 514 8.75 16.85 39.48
C PRO A 514 10.16 17.16 38.96
N THR A 515 11.17 16.67 39.68
CA THR A 515 12.60 16.88 39.39
C THR A 515 13.34 15.58 39.10
N THR A 516 12.68 14.45 39.29
CA THR A 516 13.18 13.10 39.05
C THR A 516 12.17 12.30 38.24
N ASN A 517 12.61 11.28 37.50
CA ASN A 517 11.75 10.40 36.69
C ASN A 517 10.89 11.13 35.63
N LEU A 518 11.40 12.25 35.10
CA LEU A 518 10.71 13.04 34.08
C LEU A 518 10.91 12.44 32.68
N ILE A 519 9.81 12.30 31.95
CA ILE A 519 9.82 11.87 30.55
C ILE A 519 9.90 13.13 29.66
N SER A 520 10.78 13.11 28.66
CA SER A 520 10.85 14.20 27.68
C SER A 520 9.50 14.39 26.99
N GLY A 521 9.04 15.64 26.89
CA GLY A 521 7.72 16.01 26.36
C GLY A 521 6.63 16.22 27.42
N LEU A 522 6.90 15.99 28.72
CA LEU A 522 5.92 16.27 29.78
C LEU A 522 5.56 17.77 29.81
N LEU A 523 4.27 18.09 29.66
CA LEU A 523 3.72 19.45 29.70
C LEU A 523 2.95 19.69 31.00
N ILE A 524 3.23 20.79 31.68
CA ILE A 524 2.54 21.22 32.90
C ILE A 524 2.17 22.70 32.84
N TYR A 525 1.15 23.10 33.59
CA TYR A 525 0.81 24.50 33.79
C TYR A 525 1.18 24.93 35.21
N VAL A 526 2.11 25.89 35.29
CA VAL A 526 2.67 26.36 36.57
C VAL A 526 1.97 27.64 36.98
N ILE A 527 1.55 27.72 38.24
CA ILE A 527 0.64 28.79 38.73
C ILE A 527 1.21 29.69 39.82
N ALA A 528 2.48 29.52 40.16
CA ALA A 528 3.16 30.30 41.17
C ALA A 528 4.45 30.91 40.60
N ASN A 529 4.77 32.13 41.04
CA ASN A 529 5.92 32.90 40.60
C ASN A 529 7.24 32.23 41.07
N GLY A 530 7.75 31.29 40.28
CA GLY A 530 9.15 30.89 40.35
C GLY A 530 10.10 32.01 39.91
N PRO A 531 11.43 31.80 39.94
CA PRO A 531 12.45 32.80 39.59
C PRO A 531 12.29 33.45 38.20
N GLN A 532 11.43 32.89 37.35
CA GLN A 532 11.19 33.34 35.98
C GLN A 532 9.82 34.01 35.73
N GLY A 533 8.97 34.17 36.77
CA GLY A 533 7.73 34.97 36.73
C GLY A 533 6.65 34.54 35.71
N ASN A 534 5.40 34.59 36.12
CA ASN A 534 4.17 34.36 35.33
C ASN A 534 3.68 32.92 35.24
N ASN A 535 2.35 32.78 35.35
CA ASN A 535 1.62 31.57 35.04
C ASN A 535 1.82 31.22 33.56
N CYS A 536 2.47 30.09 33.29
CA CYS A 536 2.80 29.70 31.93
C CYS A 536 2.98 28.18 31.83
N PHE A 537 2.94 27.70 30.59
CA PHE A 537 3.23 26.32 30.30
C PHE A 537 4.74 26.07 30.35
N TYR A 538 5.11 24.92 30.92
CA TYR A 538 6.47 24.41 30.86
C TYR A 538 6.45 23.01 30.26
N TYR A 539 7.44 22.72 29.43
CA TYR A 539 7.69 21.35 28.98
C TYR A 539 9.07 20.86 29.41
N TRP A 540 9.21 19.59 29.75
CA TRP A 540 10.49 18.96 30.02
C TRP A 540 11.13 18.51 28.71
N ASN A 541 12.28 19.07 28.34
CA ASN A 541 12.96 18.71 27.09
C ASN A 541 13.86 17.45 27.20
N GLY A 542 13.92 16.83 28.38
CA GLY A 542 14.81 15.72 28.70
C GLY A 542 15.95 16.10 29.64
N THR A 543 16.30 17.38 29.76
CA THR A 543 17.39 17.88 30.61
C THR A 543 17.01 19.07 31.48
N SER A 544 16.05 19.89 31.06
CA SER A 544 15.56 21.03 31.81
C SER A 544 14.08 21.34 31.52
N TRP A 545 13.44 22.04 32.45
CA TRP A 545 12.12 22.62 32.23
C TRP A 545 12.26 23.88 31.37
N VAL A 546 11.62 23.88 30.21
CA VAL A 546 11.61 24.99 29.27
C VAL A 546 10.24 25.66 29.31
N LYS A 547 10.23 26.98 29.48
CA LYS A 547 9.02 27.81 29.43
C LYS A 547 8.56 27.96 27.97
N LEU A 548 7.27 27.76 27.72
CA LEU A 548 6.63 27.99 26.42
C LEU A 548 6.14 29.44 26.29
#